data_AF-A0A7S2Z661-F1
#
_entry.id   AF-A0A7S2Z661-F1
#
_cell.length_a   1.000
_cell.length_b   1.000
_cell.length_c   1.000
_cell.angle_alpha   90.00
_cell.angle_beta   90.00
_cell.angle_gamma   90.00
#
_symmetry.space_group_name_H-M   'P 1'
#
loop_
_entity.id
_entity.type
_entity.pdbx_description
1 polymer ?
#
loop_
_entity_poly.entity_id
_entity_poly.type
_entity_poly.pdbx_seq_one_letter_code
_entity_poly.pdbx_strand_id
1 'polypeptide(L)'
;EAEARLLLFAGFAGKETKDLLTFSLASEEWTVHTAPAEVVPRSVCQSFVTGGEGNGRMICYGGEVEPSSLGHAGAGSFSSEVLAIDAAGEVTTVEMQVGDGTKGPEPRGWGSAAAIFPNCGLVYGGLTGSDENPERLGDAWALLVIEGD
;
A
#
# COMPACT_ATOMS: atom_id res chain seq x y z
N GLU A 1 25.81 -0.11 -10.61
CA GLU A 1 24.39 -0.09 -11.07
C GLU A 1 23.52 -0.47 -9.90
N ALA A 2 22.34 0.13 -9.79
CA ALA A 2 21.36 -0.31 -8.81
C ALA A 2 20.83 -1.69 -9.23
N GLU A 3 20.76 -2.61 -8.29
CA GLU A 3 20.26 -3.96 -8.53
C GLU A 3 18.72 -3.94 -8.57
N ALA A 4 18.13 -4.56 -9.59
CA ALA A 4 16.67 -4.71 -9.67
C ALA A 4 16.19 -5.77 -8.67
N ARG A 5 15.14 -5.43 -7.91
CA ARG A 5 14.54 -6.30 -6.89
C ARG A 5 13.02 -6.32 -7.00
N LEU A 6 12.42 -7.44 -6.63
CA LEU A 6 10.99 -7.51 -6.35
C LEU A 6 10.77 -7.26 -4.86
N LEU A 7 9.74 -6.48 -4.52
CA LEU A 7 9.36 -6.21 -3.14
C LEU A 7 7.98 -6.79 -2.89
N LEU A 8 7.85 -7.55 -1.81
CA LEU A 8 6.59 -8.12 -1.34
C LEU A 8 6.31 -7.56 0.04
N PHE A 9 5.10 -7.03 0.22
CA PHE A 9 4.66 -6.49 1.49
C PHE A 9 3.23 -6.93 1.79
N ALA A 10 3.03 -7.39 3.02
CA ALA A 10 1.75 -7.75 3.60
C ALA A 10 1.00 -8.82 2.77
N GLY A 11 -0.32 -8.93 2.94
CA GLY A 11 -1.16 -9.88 2.23
C GLY A 11 -2.03 -10.71 3.17
N PHE A 12 -2.63 -11.77 2.63
CA PHE A 12 -3.55 -12.63 3.38
C PHE A 12 -3.09 -14.09 3.35
N ALA A 13 -2.70 -14.62 4.51
CA ALA A 13 -2.25 -16.00 4.71
C ALA A 13 -3.11 -16.70 5.78
N GLY A 14 -4.44 -16.72 5.56
CA GLY A 14 -5.44 -17.13 6.55
C GLY A 14 -5.74 -16.06 7.61
N LYS A 15 -4.93 -14.99 7.62
CA LYS A 15 -5.09 -13.73 8.33
C LYS A 15 -4.24 -12.69 7.61
N GLU A 16 -4.45 -11.42 7.88
CA GLU A 16 -3.57 -10.35 7.44
C GLU A 16 -2.16 -10.57 7.95
N THR A 17 -1.19 -10.27 7.09
CA THR A 17 0.23 -10.30 7.45
C THR A 17 0.85 -8.93 7.28
N LYS A 18 2.04 -8.78 7.84
CA LYS A 18 2.95 -7.66 7.55
C LYS A 18 4.29 -8.19 7.08
N ASP A 19 4.24 -9.33 6.39
CA ASP A 19 5.44 -9.97 5.86
C ASP A 19 6.11 -9.00 4.89
N LEU A 20 7.41 -8.83 5.02
CA LEU A 20 8.19 -7.92 4.18
C LEU A 20 9.38 -8.70 3.63
N LEU A 21 9.41 -8.85 2.30
CA LEU A 21 10.44 -9.60 1.62
C LEU A 21 10.93 -8.85 0.40
N THR A 22 12.21 -9.04 0.09
CA THR A 22 12.76 -8.65 -1.20
C THR A 22 13.37 -9.84 -1.89
N PHE A 23 13.21 -9.93 -3.20
CA PHE A 23 13.86 -10.92 -4.04
C PHE A 23 14.88 -10.24 -4.95
N SER A 24 16.13 -10.69 -4.87
CA SER A 24 17.20 -10.26 -5.77
C SER A 24 17.04 -10.92 -7.14
N LEU A 25 16.97 -10.14 -8.21
CA LEU A 25 17.01 -10.70 -9.56
C LEU A 25 18.43 -11.08 -10.00
N ALA A 26 19.46 -10.59 -9.31
CA ALA A 26 20.85 -10.86 -9.63
C ALA A 26 21.36 -12.14 -8.97
N SER A 27 21.04 -12.35 -7.68
CA SER A 27 21.43 -13.55 -6.93
C SER A 27 20.35 -14.63 -6.91
N GLU A 28 19.12 -14.31 -7.31
CA GLU A 28 17.95 -15.21 -7.21
C GLU A 28 17.63 -15.63 -5.76
N GLU A 29 17.92 -14.75 -4.80
CA GLU A 29 17.72 -15.02 -3.38
C GLU A 29 16.63 -14.15 -2.75
N TRP A 30 15.95 -14.73 -1.77
CA TRP A 30 14.99 -14.04 -0.91
C TRP A 30 15.68 -13.48 0.33
N THR A 31 15.35 -12.25 0.68
CA THR A 31 15.65 -11.65 1.99
C THR A 31 14.34 -11.39 2.73
N VAL A 32 14.25 -11.86 3.97
CA VAL A 32 13.13 -11.58 4.86
C VAL A 32 13.51 -10.43 5.78
N HIS A 33 12.68 -9.39 5.79
CA HIS A 33 12.86 -8.21 6.63
C HIS A 33 11.91 -8.25 7.81
N THR A 34 12.28 -7.57 8.89
CA THR A 34 11.40 -7.35 10.03
C THR A 34 10.65 -6.05 9.83
N ALA A 35 9.34 -6.12 9.53
CA ALA A 35 8.50 -4.93 9.50
C ALA A 35 8.45 -4.26 10.89
N PRO A 36 8.38 -2.92 10.97
CA PRO A 36 8.25 -2.23 12.24
C PRO A 36 7.03 -2.67 13.07
N ALA A 37 7.10 -2.46 14.39
CA ALA A 37 6.08 -2.95 15.32
C ALA A 37 4.73 -2.24 15.11
N GLU A 38 4.79 -0.95 14.82
CA GLU A 38 3.71 -0.02 14.54
C GLU A 38 2.97 -0.31 13.23
N VAL A 39 3.62 -0.99 12.27
CA VAL A 39 2.95 -1.40 11.03
C VAL A 39 1.92 -2.46 11.36
N VAL A 40 0.65 -2.12 11.11
CA VAL A 40 -0.50 -3.01 11.27
C VAL A 40 -0.54 -4.00 10.10
N PRO A 41 -0.67 -5.32 10.36
CA PRO A 41 -0.91 -6.32 9.32
C PRO A 41 -2.09 -5.94 8.44
N ARG A 42 -1.95 -6.15 7.13
CA ARG A 42 -2.99 -5.75 6.18
C ARG A 42 -3.03 -6.64 4.95
N SER A 43 -4.13 -6.60 4.22
CA SER A 43 -4.26 -7.22 2.92
C SER A 43 -4.93 -6.28 1.91
N VAL A 44 -5.06 -6.71 0.66
CA VAL A 44 -5.81 -6.01 -0.41
C VAL A 44 -5.50 -4.51 -0.54
N CYS A 45 -4.24 -4.17 -0.29
CA CYS A 45 -3.73 -2.82 -0.38
C CYS A 45 -3.65 -2.36 -1.84
N GLN A 46 -3.72 -1.06 -2.03
CA GLN A 46 -3.46 -0.44 -3.32
C GLN A 46 -1.99 -0.03 -3.35
N SER A 47 -1.20 -0.57 -4.28
CA SER A 47 0.22 -0.28 -4.34
C SER A 47 0.73 0.05 -5.74
N PHE A 48 1.79 0.85 -5.78
CA PHE A 48 2.52 1.22 -6.98
C PHE A 48 3.96 1.59 -6.61
N VAL A 49 4.86 1.63 -7.59
CA VAL A 49 6.26 2.01 -7.38
C VAL A 49 6.50 3.44 -7.83
N THR A 50 7.24 4.19 -7.03
CA THR A 50 7.75 5.54 -7.35
C THR A 50 9.28 5.55 -7.31
N GLY A 51 9.89 6.64 -7.76
CA GLY A 51 11.34 6.76 -7.93
C GLY A 51 11.82 6.27 -9.31
N GLY A 52 13.13 6.19 -9.46
CA GLY A 52 13.85 5.69 -10.62
C GLY A 52 14.93 4.68 -10.22
N GLU A 53 15.93 4.53 -11.07
CA GLU A 53 17.04 3.60 -10.82
C GLU A 53 17.75 3.93 -9.50
N GLY A 54 17.72 2.99 -8.55
CA GLY A 54 18.44 3.09 -7.28
C GLY A 54 17.73 3.83 -6.15
N ASN A 55 16.59 4.47 -6.38
CA ASN A 55 15.77 5.12 -5.33
C ASN A 55 14.29 4.71 -5.39
N GLY A 56 13.99 3.57 -6.02
CA GLY A 56 12.63 3.05 -6.13
C GLY A 56 12.02 2.74 -4.76
N ARG A 57 10.78 3.20 -4.53
CA ARG A 57 9.98 2.91 -3.34
C ARG A 57 8.61 2.38 -3.73
N MET A 58 8.16 1.30 -3.10
CA MET A 58 6.75 0.91 -3.14
C MET A 58 5.97 1.89 -2.26
N ILE A 59 4.91 2.46 -2.83
CA ILE A 59 3.88 3.16 -2.08
C ILE A 59 2.73 2.17 -1.88
N CYS A 60 2.31 2.00 -0.63
CA CYS A 60 1.20 1.14 -0.23
C CYS A 60 0.16 1.99 0.49
N TYR A 61 -1.05 2.05 -0.06
CA TYR A 61 -2.16 2.80 0.49
C TYR A 61 -3.28 1.86 0.95
N GLY A 62 -3.80 2.16 2.14
CA GLY A 62 -4.98 1.52 2.73
C GLY A 62 -4.78 0.04 3.02
N GLY A 63 -5.76 -0.76 2.60
CA GLY A 63 -5.83 -2.21 2.84
C GLY A 63 -6.75 -2.59 3.99
N GLU A 64 -7.22 -3.84 3.95
CA GLU A 64 -8.03 -4.46 5.01
C GLU A 64 -7.11 -4.79 6.19
N VAL A 65 -7.48 -4.37 7.40
CA VAL A 65 -6.73 -4.60 8.65
C VAL A 65 -7.48 -5.51 9.62
N GLU A 66 -8.78 -5.69 9.39
CA GLU A 66 -9.63 -6.64 10.10
C GLU A 66 -10.59 -7.25 9.08
N PRO A 67 -10.55 -8.57 8.80
CA PRO A 67 -11.35 -9.15 7.75
C PRO A 67 -12.80 -9.22 8.14
N SER A 68 -13.67 -9.08 7.15
CA SER A 68 -15.09 -9.33 7.33
C SER A 68 -15.37 -10.73 7.88
N SER A 69 -16.28 -10.80 8.86
CA SER A 69 -16.82 -12.08 9.34
C SER A 69 -17.69 -12.78 8.29
N LEU A 70 -18.13 -12.05 7.27
CA LEU A 70 -18.89 -12.52 6.13
C LEU A 70 -17.99 -12.90 4.93
N GLY A 71 -16.67 -12.85 5.11
CA GLY A 71 -15.70 -12.99 4.01
C GLY A 71 -15.88 -11.88 2.97
N HIS A 72 -15.64 -12.15 1.69
CA HIS A 72 -15.70 -11.10 0.64
C HIS A 72 -17.11 -10.56 0.35
N ALA A 73 -18.13 -11.00 1.09
CA ALA A 73 -19.48 -10.43 1.01
C ALA A 73 -19.63 -9.16 1.87
N GLY A 74 -18.81 -9.00 2.91
CA GLY A 74 -18.72 -7.79 3.73
C GLY A 74 -17.47 -6.96 3.40
N ALA A 75 -17.27 -5.89 4.16
CA ALA A 75 -16.18 -4.95 3.96
C ALA A 75 -15.02 -5.15 4.94
N GLY A 76 -15.27 -5.67 6.15
CA GLY A 76 -14.28 -5.62 7.22
C GLY A 76 -13.96 -4.18 7.64
N SER A 77 -12.74 -3.97 8.16
CA SER A 77 -12.20 -2.65 8.49
C SER A 77 -10.99 -2.34 7.62
N PHE A 78 -10.93 -1.13 7.06
CA PHE A 78 -9.82 -0.68 6.21
C PHE A 78 -8.98 0.42 6.87
N SER A 79 -7.71 0.53 6.46
CA SER A 79 -6.83 1.66 6.79
C SER A 79 -6.88 2.73 5.70
N SER A 80 -6.48 3.97 6.06
CA SER A 80 -6.20 5.07 5.11
C SER A 80 -4.72 5.50 5.16
N GLU A 81 -3.88 4.73 5.85
CA GLU A 81 -2.45 5.03 5.93
C GLU A 81 -1.76 4.86 4.58
N VAL A 82 -0.74 5.68 4.37
CA VAL A 82 0.22 5.53 3.28
C VAL A 82 1.55 5.07 3.87
N LEU A 83 2.09 3.99 3.34
CA LEU A 83 3.40 3.48 3.67
C LEU A 83 4.31 3.62 2.44
N ALA A 84 5.52 4.12 2.63
CA ALA A 84 6.60 4.05 1.66
C ALA A 84 7.59 2.97 2.09
N ILE A 85 7.96 2.08 1.17
CA ILE A 85 8.84 0.95 1.44
C ILE A 85 9.95 0.91 0.40
N ASP A 86 11.19 0.88 0.85
CA ASP A 86 12.35 0.83 -0.04
C ASP A 86 12.88 -0.58 -0.27
N ALA A 87 13.85 -0.70 -1.18
CA ALA A 87 14.48 -1.97 -1.53
C ALA A 87 15.42 -2.54 -0.45
N ALA A 88 15.65 -1.82 0.65
CA ALA A 88 16.36 -2.28 1.83
C ALA A 88 15.40 -2.82 2.91
N GLY A 89 14.08 -2.73 2.69
CA GLY A 89 13.07 -3.16 3.64
C GLY A 89 12.76 -2.12 4.71
N GLU A 90 13.15 -0.86 4.51
CA GLU A 90 12.74 0.24 5.39
C GLU A 90 11.29 0.63 5.09
N VAL A 91 10.48 0.78 6.13
CA VAL A 91 9.07 1.19 6.02
C VAL A 91 8.90 2.53 6.72
N THR A 92 8.31 3.50 6.01
CA THR A 92 8.00 4.82 6.55
C THR A 92 6.51 5.10 6.39
N THR A 93 5.83 5.48 7.47
CA THR A 93 4.47 6.04 7.38
C THR A 93 4.55 7.45 6.83
N VAL A 94 3.82 7.71 5.75
CA VAL A 94 3.82 8.99 5.05
C VAL A 94 2.61 9.80 5.49
N GLU A 95 2.86 11.03 5.93
CA GLU A 95 1.79 11.99 6.17
C GLU A 95 1.25 12.51 4.84
N MET A 96 -0.05 12.33 4.62
CA MET A 96 -0.72 12.79 3.41
C MET A 96 -1.12 14.26 3.55
N GLN A 97 -0.62 15.12 2.67
CA GLN A 97 -1.08 16.50 2.55
C GLN A 97 -2.15 16.61 1.46
N VAL A 98 -3.32 17.15 1.80
CA VAL A 98 -4.43 17.34 0.87
C VAL A 98 -4.52 18.83 0.52
N GLY A 99 -4.18 19.16 -0.73
CA GLY A 99 -3.83 20.53 -1.15
C GLY A 99 -4.94 21.59 -1.11
N ASP A 100 -6.20 21.19 -0.94
CA ASP A 100 -7.37 22.09 -0.92
C ASP A 100 -8.11 22.11 0.43
N GLY A 101 -7.55 21.49 1.47
CA GLY A 101 -8.19 21.36 2.78
C GLY A 101 -9.38 20.39 2.80
N THR A 102 -9.59 19.61 1.73
CA THR A 102 -10.53 18.48 1.76
C THR A 102 -9.97 17.33 2.58
N LYS A 103 -10.87 16.40 2.97
CA LYS A 103 -10.44 15.13 3.56
C LYS A 103 -9.84 14.27 2.45
N GLY A 104 -8.72 13.62 2.73
CA GLY A 104 -8.10 12.67 1.82
C GLY A 104 -9.02 11.47 1.52
N PRO A 105 -8.57 10.55 0.66
CA PRO A 105 -9.36 9.37 0.32
C PRO A 105 -9.73 8.57 1.57
N GLU A 106 -11.00 8.17 1.65
CA GLU A 106 -11.51 7.34 2.74
C GLU A 106 -10.76 6.00 2.85
N PRO A 107 -10.65 5.41 4.06
CA PRO A 107 -10.08 4.09 4.25
C PRO A 107 -10.70 3.07 3.29
N ARG A 108 -9.85 2.31 2.58
CA ARG A 108 -10.31 1.38 1.55
C ARG A 108 -9.32 0.27 1.27
N GLY A 109 -9.84 -0.81 0.72
CA GLY A 109 -9.08 -1.91 0.12
C GLY A 109 -9.74 -2.36 -1.18
N TRP A 110 -9.26 -3.45 -1.78
CA TRP A 110 -9.86 -4.06 -2.98
C TRP A 110 -9.95 -3.14 -4.21
N GLY A 111 -9.17 -2.05 -4.21
CA GLY A 111 -9.10 -1.10 -5.31
C GLY A 111 -7.95 -1.42 -6.27
N SER A 112 -7.78 -0.56 -7.28
CA SER A 112 -6.65 -0.63 -8.20
C SER A 112 -5.71 0.53 -7.95
N ALA A 113 -4.42 0.32 -8.20
CA ALA A 113 -3.45 1.40 -8.28
C ALA A 113 -2.39 1.15 -9.33
N ALA A 114 -1.83 2.24 -9.85
CA ALA A 114 -0.75 2.21 -10.82
C ALA A 114 0.09 3.49 -10.73
N ALA A 115 1.39 3.36 -10.99
CA ALA A 115 2.24 4.53 -11.22
C ALA A 115 1.87 5.16 -12.56
N ILE A 116 1.72 6.49 -12.57
CA ILE A 116 1.45 7.27 -13.80
C ILE A 116 2.67 8.11 -14.20
N PHE A 117 3.48 8.53 -13.22
CA PHE A 117 4.78 9.18 -13.39
C PHE A 117 5.75 8.64 -12.32
N PRO A 118 7.07 8.86 -12.47
CA PRO A 118 8.05 8.41 -11.47
C PRO A 118 7.74 8.87 -10.04
N ASN A 119 7.11 10.02 -9.85
CA ASN A 119 6.74 10.57 -8.54
C ASN A 119 5.22 10.60 -8.32
N CYS A 120 4.41 9.89 -9.11
CA CYS A 120 2.97 9.97 -8.98
C CYS A 120 2.28 8.64 -9.31
N GLY A 121 1.32 8.26 -8.46
CA GLY A 121 0.44 7.11 -8.71
C GLY A 121 -1.03 7.49 -8.62
N LEU A 122 -1.85 6.68 -9.28
CA LEU A 122 -3.30 6.76 -9.25
C LEU A 122 -3.86 5.63 -8.38
N VAL A 123 -4.84 5.96 -7.55
CA VAL A 123 -5.66 5.06 -6.75
C VAL A 123 -7.08 5.18 -7.28
N TYR A 124 -7.71 4.06 -7.68
CA TYR A 124 -9.06 4.05 -8.24
C TYR A 124 -9.97 3.07 -7.52
N GLY A 125 -11.17 3.56 -7.20
CA GLY A 125 -12.26 2.80 -6.62
C GLY A 125 -11.89 2.13 -5.30
N GLY A 126 -12.33 0.89 -5.14
CA GLY A 126 -12.15 0.07 -3.94
C GLY A 126 -13.46 -0.18 -3.22
N LEU A 127 -13.33 -0.78 -2.03
CA LEU A 127 -14.42 -1.05 -1.10
C LEU A 127 -14.15 -0.29 0.20
N THR A 128 -15.19 0.29 0.77
CA THR A 128 -15.19 0.90 2.11
C THR A 128 -16.48 0.53 2.85
N GLY A 129 -16.73 1.17 4.00
CA GLY A 129 -17.93 0.98 4.81
C GLY A 129 -17.74 -0.06 5.90
N SER A 130 -18.77 -0.88 6.14
CA SER A 130 -18.78 -1.96 7.12
C SER A 130 -19.40 -3.23 6.55
N ASP A 131 -19.40 -4.32 7.31
CA ASP A 131 -20.07 -5.57 6.93
C ASP A 131 -21.58 -5.39 6.70
N GLU A 132 -22.23 -4.47 7.40
CA GLU A 132 -23.66 -4.19 7.24
C GLU A 132 -23.96 -3.31 6.02
N ASN A 133 -23.04 -2.40 5.68
CA ASN A 133 -23.20 -1.45 4.58
C ASN A 133 -21.89 -1.30 3.78
N PRO A 134 -21.51 -2.32 3.00
CA PRO A 134 -20.33 -2.26 2.16
C PRO A 134 -20.58 -1.30 0.99
N GLU A 135 -19.65 -0.38 0.75
CA GLU A 135 -19.77 0.62 -0.30
C GLU A 135 -18.65 0.48 -1.32
N ARG A 136 -19.03 0.34 -2.60
CA ARG A 136 -18.08 0.37 -3.72
C ARG A 136 -17.82 1.81 -4.12
N LEU A 137 -16.54 2.14 -4.20
CA LEU A 137 -16.09 3.46 -4.58
C LEU A 137 -15.81 3.52 -6.09
N GLY A 138 -16.07 4.69 -6.69
CA GLY A 138 -15.80 4.98 -8.10
C GLY A 138 -15.01 6.28 -8.31
N ASP A 139 -14.45 6.82 -7.23
CA ASP A 139 -13.56 7.98 -7.24
C ASP A 139 -12.13 7.60 -7.66
N ALA A 140 -11.34 8.61 -8.01
CA ALA A 140 -9.95 8.47 -8.39
C ALA A 140 -9.11 9.53 -7.66
N TRP A 141 -7.99 9.10 -7.10
CA TRP A 141 -7.06 9.95 -6.35
C TRP A 141 -5.66 9.84 -6.93
N ALA A 142 -5.03 10.98 -7.19
CA ALA A 142 -3.63 11.04 -7.56
C ALA A 142 -2.79 11.32 -6.31
N LEU A 143 -1.86 10.44 -6.00
CA LEU A 143 -0.88 10.64 -4.94
C LEU A 143 0.41 11.15 -5.57
N LEU A 144 0.80 12.39 -5.25
CA LEU A 144 2.07 12.98 -5.64
C LEU A 144 3.08 12.79 -4.50
N VAL A 145 4.19 12.12 -4.79
CA VAL A 145 5.31 11.98 -3.87
C VAL A 145 6.23 13.18 -4.05
N ILE A 146 6.36 13.97 -2.99
CA ILE A 146 7.27 15.11 -2.92
C ILE A 146 8.42 14.68 -2.00
N GLU A 147 9.63 14.57 -2.55
CA GLU A 147 10.80 14.38 -1.71
C GLU A 147 11.08 15.72 -0.99
N GLY A 148 11.30 15.66 0.33
CA GLY A 148 11.70 16.84 1.08
C GLY A 148 13.10 17.30 0.67
N ASP A 149 13.34 18.61 0.74
CA ASP A 149 14.66 19.23 0.58
C ASP A 149 15.67 18.74 1.64
#